data_AF-A0A1U7PTE8-F1
#
_entry.id   AF-A0A1U7PTE8-F1
#
_cell.length_a   1.000
_cell.length_b   1.000
_cell.length_c   1.000
_cell.angle_alpha   90.00
_cell.angle_beta   90.00
_cell.angle_gamma   90.00
#
_symmetry.space_group_name_H-M   'P 1'
#
loop_
_entity.id
_entity.type
_entity.pdbx_description
1 polymer ?
#
loop_
_entity_poly.entity_id
_entity_poly.type
_entity_poly.pdbx_seq_one_letter_code
_entity_poly.pdbx_strand_id
1 'polypeptide(L)'
;MDESSMIQNLVKAIDGEYNAIYCYEYLANQAPNAEIKNRIMEIRSDEIRHYKMFWELHQTLTGQEYQPKVTQKCPNNYWKGVSEAFLDEQITTEFYLDAARKASNVLVRNAFDSAARDEQNHAVWFLYFLTLLSISSIAK
;
A
#
# COMPACT_ATOMS: atom_id res chain seq x y z
N MET A 1 -11.54 11.03 16.71
CA MET A 1 -10.46 10.14 17.20
C MET A 1 -9.63 10.91 18.20
N ASP A 2 -9.19 10.29 19.30
CA ASP A 2 -8.18 10.92 20.16
C ASP A 2 -6.79 10.86 19.50
N GLU A 3 -5.85 11.64 20.04
CA GLU A 3 -4.50 11.75 19.48
C GLU A 3 -3.74 10.42 19.50
N SER A 4 -3.91 9.63 20.57
CA SER A 4 -3.28 8.31 20.71
C SER A 4 -3.69 7.36 19.58
N SER A 5 -4.99 7.27 19.30
CA SER A 5 -5.53 6.43 18.22
C SER A 5 -5.06 6.91 16.84
N MET A 6 -4.90 8.23 16.66
CA MET A 6 -4.37 8.79 15.41
C MET A 6 -2.90 8.41 15.20
N ILE A 7 -2.08 8.49 16.24
CA ILE A 7 -0.66 8.07 16.20
C ILE A 7 -0.56 6.57 15.92
N GLN A 8 -1.42 5.75 16.53
CA GLN A 8 -1.47 4.31 16.26
C GLN A 8 -1.81 4.00 14.79
N ASN A 9 -2.74 4.75 14.20
CA ASN A 9 -3.05 4.61 12.78
C ASN A 9 -1.85 4.99 11.89
N LEU A 10 -1.10 6.03 12.23
CA LEU A 10 0.13 6.38 11.52
C LEU A 10 1.18 5.28 11.62
N VAL A 11 1.40 4.72 12.81
CA VAL A 11 2.32 3.57 13.00
C VAL A 11 1.92 2.38 12.15
N LYS A 12 0.62 2.04 12.15
CA LYS A 12 0.08 0.95 11.33
C LYS A 12 0.29 1.21 9.83
N ALA A 13 0.06 2.43 9.37
CA ALA A 13 0.30 2.82 7.99
C ALA A 13 1.78 2.70 7.63
N ILE A 14 2.68 3.22 8.47
CA ILE A 14 4.13 3.13 8.26
C ILE A 14 4.60 1.67 8.10
N ASP A 15 4.15 0.77 8.97
CA ASP A 15 4.49 -0.67 8.86
C ASP A 15 3.89 -1.30 7.60
N GLY A 16 2.65 -0.95 7.25
CA GLY A 16 1.97 -1.44 6.05
C GLY A 16 2.68 -1.03 4.76
N GLU A 17 2.95 0.27 4.61
CA GLU A 17 3.66 0.81 3.45
C GLU A 17 5.06 0.23 3.32
N TYR A 18 5.79 0.11 4.44
CA TYR A 18 7.12 -0.48 4.43
C TYR A 18 7.11 -1.93 3.95
N ASN A 19 6.09 -2.70 4.35
CA ASN A 19 5.88 -4.07 3.88
C ASN A 19 5.53 -4.11 2.38
N ALA A 20 4.64 -3.22 1.91
CA ALA A 20 4.25 -3.13 0.50
C ALA A 20 5.46 -2.81 -0.41
N ILE A 21 6.32 -1.86 0.00
CA ILE A 21 7.56 -1.52 -0.72
C ILE A 21 8.43 -2.76 -0.98
N TYR A 22 8.63 -3.59 0.05
CA TYR A 22 9.42 -4.81 -0.07
C TYR A 22 8.73 -5.86 -0.94
N CYS A 23 7.42 -6.07 -0.75
CA CYS A 23 6.68 -7.08 -1.51
C CYS A 23 6.50 -6.72 -2.99
N TYR A 24 6.32 -5.45 -3.32
CA TYR A 24 6.15 -5.01 -4.72
C TYR A 24 7.47 -5.05 -5.48
N GLU A 25 8.61 -4.88 -4.82
CA GLU A 25 9.91 -5.17 -5.44
C GLU A 25 10.04 -6.65 -5.82
N TYR A 26 9.71 -7.53 -4.87
CA TYR A 26 9.74 -8.97 -5.10
C TYR A 26 8.79 -9.38 -6.22
N LEU A 27 7.56 -8.86 -6.21
CA LEU A 27 6.53 -9.15 -7.20
C LEU A 27 6.90 -8.64 -8.60
N ALA A 28 7.43 -7.42 -8.70
CA ALA A 28 7.90 -6.85 -9.96
C ALA A 28 9.00 -7.69 -10.62
N ASN A 29 9.89 -8.28 -9.82
CA ASN A 29 10.95 -9.16 -10.31
C ASN A 29 10.44 -10.52 -10.83
N GLN A 30 9.21 -10.90 -10.48
CA GLN A 30 8.54 -12.09 -10.99
C GLN A 30 7.53 -11.80 -12.12
N ALA A 31 7.37 -10.54 -12.51
CA ALA A 31 6.37 -10.16 -13.49
C ALA A 31 6.60 -10.83 -14.86
N PRO A 32 5.53 -11.25 -15.57
CA PRO A 32 5.65 -12.05 -16.78
C PRO A 32 6.13 -11.25 -18.00
N ASN A 33 6.11 -9.91 -17.93
CA ASN A 33 6.63 -9.03 -18.97
C ASN A 33 7.06 -7.67 -18.40
N ALA A 34 7.74 -6.87 -19.23
CA ALA A 34 8.30 -5.58 -18.83
C ALA A 34 7.23 -4.51 -18.52
N GLU A 35 6.09 -4.55 -19.20
CA GLU A 35 5.01 -3.58 -18.98
C GLU A 35 4.42 -3.72 -17.58
N ILE A 36 4.08 -4.95 -17.18
CA ILE A 36 3.55 -5.23 -15.84
C ILE A 36 4.63 -4.97 -14.78
N LYS A 37 5.90 -5.35 -15.04
CA LYS A 37 7.01 -5.02 -14.15
C LYS A 37 7.09 -3.50 -13.90
N ASN A 38 7.08 -2.70 -14.95
CA ASN A 38 7.19 -1.25 -14.85
C ASN A 38 6.02 -0.66 -14.07
N ARG A 39 4.79 -1.14 -14.31
CA ARG A 39 3.62 -0.70 -13.56
C ARG A 39 3.72 -1.02 -12.06
N ILE A 40 4.17 -2.23 -11.69
CA ILE A 40 4.38 -2.58 -10.27
C ILE A 40 5.49 -1.71 -9.64
N MET A 41 6.53 -1.36 -10.40
CA MET A 41 7.58 -0.46 -9.92
C MET A 41 7.10 1.00 -9.76
N GLU A 42 6.14 1.45 -10.57
CA GLU A 42 5.45 2.73 -10.37
C GLU A 42 4.64 2.69 -9.07
N ILE A 43 3.80 1.67 -8.86
CA ILE A 43 3.03 1.47 -7.61
C ILE A 43 3.97 1.46 -6.39
N ARG A 44 5.06 0.68 -6.44
CA ARG A 44 6.08 0.68 -5.39
C ARG A 44 6.66 2.07 -5.10
N SER A 45 6.82 2.90 -6.13
CA SER A 45 7.32 4.28 -5.95
C SER A 45 6.29 5.17 -5.27
N ASP A 46 5.00 4.86 -5.40
CA ASP A 46 3.90 5.50 -4.70
C ASP A 46 3.93 5.10 -3.22
N GLU A 47 4.11 3.82 -2.90
CA GLU A 47 4.26 3.34 -1.50
C GLU A 47 5.45 3.95 -0.77
N ILE A 48 6.57 4.17 -1.47
CA ILE A 48 7.72 4.88 -0.89
C ILE A 48 7.34 6.32 -0.49
N ARG A 49 6.48 6.98 -1.27
CA ARG A 49 6.01 8.34 -0.91
C ARG A 49 5.04 8.28 0.26
N HIS A 50 4.11 7.32 0.26
CA HIS A 50 3.17 7.12 1.37
C HIS A 50 3.90 6.84 2.68
N TYR A 51 4.84 5.89 2.68
CA TYR A 51 5.70 5.58 3.82
C TYR A 51 6.39 6.82 4.39
N LYS A 52 7.07 7.61 3.53
CA LYS A 52 7.79 8.81 3.96
C LYS A 52 6.84 9.84 4.56
N MET A 53 5.71 10.09 3.90
CA MET A 53 4.69 11.03 4.36
C MET A 53 4.17 10.64 5.75
N PHE A 54 3.78 9.38 5.96
CA PHE A 54 3.28 8.94 7.26
C PHE A 54 4.37 8.95 8.34
N TRP A 55 5.60 8.58 7.99
CA TRP A 55 6.75 8.61 8.89
C TRP A 55 7.06 10.03 9.37
N GLU A 56 7.11 11.00 8.45
CA GLU A 56 7.35 12.42 8.77
C GLU A 56 6.23 13.01 9.64
N LEU A 57 4.97 12.64 9.38
CA LEU A 57 3.83 13.04 10.21
C LEU A 57 3.93 12.46 11.62
N HIS A 58 4.27 11.17 11.75
CA HIS A 58 4.48 10.54 13.05
C HIS A 58 5.60 11.25 13.83
N GLN A 59 6.75 11.47 13.20
CA GLN A 59 7.88 12.14 13.84
C GLN A 59 7.51 13.56 14.28
N THR A 60 6.77 14.30 13.45
CA THR A 60 6.31 15.67 13.76
C THR A 60 5.38 15.71 14.97
N LEU A 61 4.47 14.73 15.10
CA LEU A 61 3.49 14.69 16.18
C LEU A 61 4.08 14.16 17.50
N THR A 62 4.99 13.20 17.43
CA THR A 62 5.51 12.51 18.62
C THR A 62 6.87 13.01 19.09
N GLY A 63 7.62 13.69 18.21
CA GLY A 63 9.03 14.01 18.41
C GLY A 63 9.96 12.79 18.40
N GLN A 64 9.46 11.61 18.00
CA GLN A 64 10.21 10.35 18.04
C GLN A 64 10.27 9.70 16.65
N GLU A 65 11.45 9.16 16.33
CA GLU A 65 11.62 8.31 15.15
C GLU A 65 10.96 6.96 15.38
N TYR A 66 10.20 6.49 14.39
CA TYR A 66 9.65 5.15 14.37
C TYR A 66 10.47 4.25 13.43
N GLN A 67 10.80 3.04 13.89
CA GLN A 67 11.48 2.03 13.09
C GLN A 67 10.44 1.05 12.55
N PRO A 68 10.20 1.02 11.22
CA PRO A 68 9.17 0.18 10.64
C PRO A 68 9.49 -1.30 10.78
N LYS A 69 8.44 -2.12 10.83
CA LYS A 69 8.52 -3.58 10.94
C LYS A 69 7.91 -4.21 9.71
N VAL A 70 8.59 -5.21 9.17
CA VAL A 70 8.00 -6.11 8.17
C VAL A 70 7.06 -7.06 8.91
N THR A 71 5.76 -6.91 8.67
CA THR A 71 4.70 -7.64 9.40
C THR A 71 4.23 -8.89 8.65
N GLN A 72 4.52 -9.01 7.35
CA GLN A 72 4.06 -10.12 6.51
C GLN A 72 5.17 -10.63 5.58
N LYS A 73 5.12 -11.93 5.26
CA LYS A 73 6.00 -12.50 4.23
C LYS A 73 5.37 -12.33 2.86
N CYS A 74 6.16 -11.84 1.90
CA CYS A 74 5.71 -11.72 0.53
C CYS A 74 5.50 -13.09 -0.13
N PRO A 75 4.48 -13.26 -0.97
CA PRO A 75 4.21 -14.53 -1.64
C PRO A 75 5.31 -14.91 -2.63
N ASN A 76 5.69 -16.20 -2.64
CA ASN A 76 6.73 -16.69 -3.55
C ASN A 76 6.23 -16.94 -4.98
N ASN A 77 4.91 -16.95 -5.20
CA ASN A 77 4.27 -17.18 -6.50
C ASN A 77 3.65 -15.88 -7.01
N TYR A 78 3.99 -15.49 -8.24
CA TYR A 78 3.55 -14.24 -8.85
C TYR A 78 2.03 -14.02 -8.77
N TRP A 79 1.21 -14.94 -9.27
CA TRP A 79 -0.25 -14.73 -9.32
C TRP A 79 -0.90 -14.71 -7.95
N LYS A 80 -0.37 -15.50 -7.01
CA LYS A 80 -0.77 -15.39 -5.60
C LYS A 80 -0.38 -14.02 -5.02
N GLY A 81 0.81 -13.52 -5.35
CA GLY A 81 1.26 -12.18 -4.97
C GLY A 81 0.39 -11.06 -5.51
N VAL A 82 0.00 -11.12 -6.78
CA VAL A 82 -0.95 -10.16 -7.38
C VAL A 82 -2.31 -10.21 -6.67
N SER A 83 -2.80 -11.43 -6.34
CA SER A 83 -4.09 -11.58 -5.65
C SER A 83 -4.05 -11.05 -4.21
N GLU A 84 -2.95 -11.26 -3.49
CA GLU A 84 -2.79 -10.73 -2.13
C GLU A 84 -2.63 -9.21 -2.17
N ALA A 85 -1.80 -8.67 -3.08
CA ALA A 85 -1.67 -7.23 -3.29
C ALA A 85 -3.02 -6.56 -3.59
N PHE A 86 -3.84 -7.15 -4.47
CA PHE A 86 -5.20 -6.65 -4.72
C PHE A 86 -6.04 -6.54 -3.44
N LEU A 87 -6.02 -7.57 -2.59
CA LEU A 87 -6.80 -7.58 -1.35
C LEU A 87 -6.24 -6.60 -0.33
N ASP A 88 -4.92 -6.55 -0.20
CA ASP A 88 -4.23 -5.64 0.71
C ASP A 88 -4.55 -4.19 0.34
N GLU A 89 -4.48 -3.82 -0.95
CA GLU A 89 -4.83 -2.46 -1.41
C GLU A 89 -6.30 -2.09 -1.14
N GLN A 90 -7.23 -3.04 -1.30
CA GLN A 90 -8.65 -2.80 -0.96
C GLN A 90 -8.83 -2.56 0.55
N ILE A 91 -8.18 -3.36 1.39
CA ILE A 91 -8.25 -3.23 2.85
C ILE A 91 -7.58 -1.93 3.30
N THR A 92 -6.44 -1.58 2.72
CA THR A 92 -5.70 -0.34 3.01
C THR A 92 -6.52 0.89 2.60
N THR A 93 -7.19 0.84 1.44
CA THR A 93 -8.13 1.89 1.01
C THR A 93 -9.21 2.13 2.07
N GLU A 94 -9.87 1.08 2.54
CA GLU A 94 -10.92 1.20 3.59
C GLU A 94 -10.34 1.77 4.89
N PHE A 95 -9.19 1.25 5.32
CA PHE A 95 -8.49 1.72 6.51
C PHE A 95 -8.14 3.21 6.44
N TYR A 96 -7.56 3.67 5.33
CA TYR A 96 -7.17 5.06 5.15
C TYR A 96 -8.37 5.99 5.07
N LEU A 97 -9.46 5.60 4.39
CA LEU A 97 -10.70 6.40 4.40
C LEU A 97 -11.29 6.53 5.81
N ASP A 98 -11.29 5.46 6.60
CA ASP A 98 -11.77 5.51 7.99
C ASP A 98 -10.86 6.38 8.89
N ALA A 99 -9.54 6.22 8.76
CA ALA A 99 -8.56 7.02 9.48
C ALA A 99 -8.69 8.51 9.15
N ALA A 100 -8.84 8.86 7.86
CA ALA A 100 -9.06 10.21 7.40
C ALA A 100 -10.34 10.83 8.00
N ARG A 101 -11.48 10.12 7.93
CA ARG A 101 -12.76 10.60 8.48
C ARG A 101 -12.70 10.90 9.97
N LYS A 102 -11.92 10.12 10.71
CA LYS A 102 -11.85 10.20 12.18
C LYS A 102 -10.75 11.15 12.69
N ALA A 103 -9.79 11.52 11.85
CA ALA A 103 -8.65 12.37 12.22
C ALA A 103 -9.07 13.81 12.51
N SER A 104 -8.63 14.33 13.65
CA SER A 104 -8.81 15.74 14.05
C SER A 104 -7.76 16.66 13.43
N ASN A 105 -6.55 16.15 13.19
CA ASN A 105 -5.48 16.88 12.54
C ASN A 105 -5.69 16.90 11.01
N VAL A 106 -5.76 18.10 10.42
CA VAL A 106 -6.03 18.29 9.00
C VAL A 106 -4.94 17.70 8.11
N LEU A 107 -3.67 17.78 8.51
CA LEU A 107 -2.55 17.23 7.73
C LEU A 107 -2.63 15.70 7.69
N VAL A 108 -2.89 15.07 8.84
CA VAL A 108 -3.08 13.62 8.93
C VAL A 108 -4.28 13.16 8.11
N ARG A 109 -5.41 13.87 8.21
CA ARG A 109 -6.60 13.58 7.41
C ARG A 109 -6.29 13.62 5.92
N ASN A 110 -5.64 14.69 5.45
CA ASN A 110 -5.35 14.86 4.04
C ASN A 110 -4.35 13.81 3.52
N ALA A 111 -3.37 13.43 4.34
CA ALA A 111 -2.42 12.37 4.00
C ALA A 111 -3.13 11.02 3.79
N PHE A 112 -4.01 10.62 4.73
CA PHE A 112 -4.80 9.42 4.57
C PHE A 112 -5.79 9.48 3.40
N ASP A 113 -6.48 10.60 3.19
CA ASP A 113 -7.42 10.74 2.04
C ASP A 113 -6.70 10.66 0.69
N SER A 114 -5.50 11.24 0.58
CA SER A 114 -4.70 11.17 -0.64
C SER A 114 -4.21 9.74 -0.89
N ALA A 115 -3.58 9.10 0.09
CA ALA A 115 -3.08 7.73 -0.04
C ALA A 115 -4.21 6.74 -0.37
N ALA A 116 -5.40 6.89 0.25
CA ALA A 116 -6.55 6.03 -0.07
C ALA A 116 -6.97 6.08 -1.55
N ARG A 117 -6.80 7.22 -2.22
CA ARG A 117 -7.14 7.36 -3.66
C ARG A 117 -6.13 6.62 -4.53
N ASP A 118 -4.86 6.71 -4.14
CA ASP A 118 -3.76 6.03 -4.81
C ASP A 118 -3.89 4.50 -4.60
N GLU A 119 -4.15 4.03 -3.37
CA GLU A 119 -4.42 2.61 -3.08
C GLU A 119 -5.61 2.07 -3.86
N GLN A 120 -6.68 2.85 -3.99
CA GLN A 120 -7.82 2.43 -4.78
C GLN A 120 -7.43 2.23 -6.26
N ASN A 121 -6.56 3.08 -6.80
CA ASN A 121 -6.01 2.94 -8.15
C ASN A 121 -5.05 1.74 -8.25
N HIS A 122 -4.21 1.50 -7.24
CA HIS A 122 -3.34 0.32 -7.17
C HIS A 122 -4.15 -0.98 -7.20
N ALA A 123 -5.22 -1.05 -6.40
CA ALA A 123 -6.12 -2.20 -6.40
C ALA A 123 -6.73 -2.44 -7.80
N VAL A 124 -7.09 -1.39 -8.54
CA VAL A 124 -7.61 -1.53 -9.91
C VAL A 124 -6.55 -2.10 -10.85
N TRP A 125 -5.29 -1.70 -10.72
CA TRP A 125 -4.17 -2.28 -11.48
C TRP A 125 -3.95 -3.76 -11.17
N PHE A 126 -3.92 -4.13 -9.88
CA PHE A 126 -3.78 -5.53 -9.50
C PHE A 126 -4.98 -6.37 -9.97
N LEU A 127 -6.20 -5.83 -9.92
CA LEU A 127 -7.37 -6.47 -10.51
C LEU A 127 -7.20 -6.68 -12.02
N TYR A 128 -6.74 -5.66 -12.75
CA TYR A 128 -6.45 -5.79 -14.17
C TYR A 128 -5.46 -6.92 -14.44
N PHE A 129 -4.36 -7.03 -13.68
CA PHE A 129 -3.42 -8.13 -13.82
C PHE A 129 -4.08 -9.50 -13.60
N LEU A 130 -4.93 -9.65 -12.58
CA LEU A 130 -5.68 -10.90 -12.36
C LEU A 130 -6.57 -11.25 -13.56
N THR A 131 -7.17 -10.27 -14.24
CA THR A 131 -7.98 -10.54 -15.45
C THR A 131 -7.15 -11.06 -16.63
N LEU A 132 -5.88 -10.67 -16.74
CA LEU A 132 -4.98 -11.16 -17.80
C LEU A 132 -4.74 -12.68 -17.68
N LEU A 133 -4.72 -13.22 -16.45
CA LEU A 133 -4.64 -14.66 -16.22
C LEU A 133 -5.84 -15.38 -16.82
N SER A 134 -7.06 -14.88 -16.57
CA SER A 134 -8.31 -15.47 -17.04
C SER A 134 -8.42 -15.47 -18.57
N ILE A 135 -7.99 -14.39 -19.23
CA ILE A 135 -8.00 -14.30 -20.70
C ILE A 135 -6.99 -15.30 -21.30
N SER A 136 -5.81 -15.42 -20.68
CA SER A 136 -4.76 -16.36 -21.12
C SER A 136 -5.19 -17.83 -21.02
N SER A 137 -6.08 -18.17 -20.07
CA SER A 137 -6.64 -19.53 -19.94
C SER A 137 -7.73 -19.88 -20.95
N ILE A 138 -8.36 -18.88 -21.57
CA ILE A 138 -9.43 -19.07 -22.59
C ILE A 138 -8.85 -19.11 -24.01
N ALA A 139 -7.67 -18.53 -24.23
CA ALA A 139 -6.99 -18.49 -25.52
C ALA A 139 -6.15 -19.74 -25.85
N LYS A 140 -6.31 -20.83 -25.08
CA LYS A 140 -5.75 -22.17 -25.35
C LYS A 140 -6.87 -23.13 -25.73
#